data_AF-A0A1V9YY19-F1
#
_entry.id   AF-A0A1V9YY19-F1
#
_cell.length_a   1.000
_cell.length_b   1.000
_cell.length_c   1.000
_cell.angle_alpha   90.00
_cell.angle_beta   90.00
_cell.angle_gamma   90.00
#
_symmetry.space_group_name_H-M   'P 1'
#
loop_
_entity.id
_entity.type
_entity.pdbx_description
1 polymer ?
#
loop_
_entity_poly.entity_id
_entity_poly.type
_entity_poly.pdbx_seq_one_letter_code
_entity_poly.pdbx_strand_id
1 'polypeptide(L)'
;MFNHSYYAQCFAALLAQLRGLGKSNVAIVMDNASYHKRLPEDTPKGNWSKVQLLEACTWYGVETSANEYKSQIWQKLRAYIKKHVHPVIVAMATEQGHTGIVGRAYTVATTLADFRVRLNAAFDSLPSYAV
;
A
#
# COMPACT_ATOMS: atom_id res chain seq x y z
N MET A 1 23.13 4.46 -2.26
CA MET A 1 22.32 4.33 -1.03
C MET A 1 21.01 3.64 -1.40
N PHE A 2 20.63 2.59 -0.67
CA PHE A 2 19.39 1.86 -0.95
C PHE A 2 18.19 2.71 -0.50
N ASN A 3 17.40 3.21 -1.46
CA ASN A 3 16.27 4.12 -1.21
C ASN A 3 15.02 3.69 -2.01
N HIS A 4 13.90 4.38 -1.81
CA HIS A 4 12.64 4.02 -2.46
C HIS A 4 12.70 4.09 -3.99
N SER A 5 13.29 5.14 -4.57
CA SER A 5 13.38 5.31 -6.03
C SER A 5 14.22 4.21 -6.68
N TYR A 6 15.36 3.88 -6.06
CA TYR A 6 16.19 2.75 -6.48
C TYR A 6 15.41 1.43 -6.42
N TYR A 7 14.73 1.18 -5.30
CA TYR A 7 13.94 -0.04 -5.15
C TYR A 7 12.80 -0.12 -6.17
N ALA A 8 12.08 0.98 -6.43
CA ALA A 8 11.01 1.02 -7.42
C ALA A 8 11.50 0.69 -8.84
N GLN A 9 12.70 1.16 -9.21
CA GLN A 9 13.33 0.79 -10.49
C GLN A 9 13.66 -0.71 -10.55
N CYS A 10 14.24 -1.27 -9.49
CA CYS A 10 14.49 -2.71 -9.40
C CYS A 10 13.17 -3.51 -9.45
N PHE A 11 12.13 -3.03 -8.79
CA PHE A 11 10.81 -3.66 -8.78
C PHE A 11 10.18 -3.66 -10.17
N ALA A 12 10.24 -2.53 -10.89
CA ALA A 12 9.80 -2.48 -12.28
C ALA A 12 10.53 -3.49 -13.18
N ALA A 13 11.84 -3.65 -13.00
CA ALA A 13 12.62 -4.65 -13.73
C ALA A 13 12.21 -6.08 -13.40
N LEU A 14 11.88 -6.38 -12.14
CA LEU A 14 11.30 -7.67 -11.74
C LEU A 14 9.98 -7.94 -12.47
N LEU A 15 9.06 -6.98 -12.49
CA LEU A 15 7.77 -7.13 -13.16
C LEU A 15 7.93 -7.34 -14.67
N ALA A 16 8.88 -6.63 -15.30
CA ALA A 16 9.22 -6.84 -16.70
C ALA A 16 9.77 -8.26 -16.96
N GLN A 17 10.60 -8.80 -16.06
CA GLN A 17 11.09 -10.18 -16.17
C GLN A 17 9.96 -11.20 -15.99
N LEU A 18 9.05 -11.01 -15.02
CA LEU A 18 7.88 -11.88 -14.85
C LEU A 18 7.05 -11.94 -16.14
N ARG A 19 6.81 -10.78 -16.76
CA ARG A 19 6.14 -10.69 -18.05
C ARG A 19 6.90 -11.42 -19.16
N GLY A 20 8.21 -11.22 -19.26
CA GLY A 20 9.06 -11.90 -20.25
C GLY A 20 9.09 -13.43 -20.08
N LEU A 21 8.93 -13.90 -18.85
CA LEU A 21 8.80 -15.33 -18.52
C LEU A 21 7.38 -15.88 -18.67
N GLY A 22 6.41 -15.06 -19.10
CA GLY A 22 5.01 -15.44 -19.21
C GLY A 22 4.35 -15.76 -17.86
N LYS A 23 4.89 -15.25 -16.75
CA LYS A 23 4.33 -15.44 -15.41
C LYS A 23 3.28 -14.35 -15.14
N SER A 24 2.04 -14.77 -14.95
CA SER A 24 0.91 -13.94 -14.52
C SER A 24 0.43 -14.36 -13.13
N ASN A 25 -0.39 -13.53 -12.48
CA ASN A 25 -1.00 -13.82 -11.18
C ASN A 25 0.01 -14.21 -10.07
N VAL A 26 1.21 -13.61 -10.09
CA VAL A 26 2.27 -13.87 -9.11
C VAL A 26 1.98 -13.12 -7.81
N ALA A 27 2.14 -13.80 -6.68
CA ALA A 27 2.18 -13.17 -5.36
C ALA A 27 3.62 -12.73 -5.03
N ILE A 28 3.81 -11.42 -4.82
CA ILE A 28 5.11 -10.82 -4.51
C ILE A 28 5.09 -10.38 -3.05
N VAL A 29 5.77 -11.15 -2.19
CA VAL A 29 5.82 -10.90 -0.75
C VAL A 29 7.11 -10.14 -0.42
N MET A 30 6.95 -8.99 0.22
CA MET A 30 8.03 -8.08 0.59
C MET A 30 8.17 -8.00 2.11
N ASP A 31 9.36 -7.69 2.59
CA ASP A 31 9.58 -7.51 4.02
C ASP A 31 8.94 -6.21 4.54
N ASN A 32 9.15 -5.92 5.82
CA ASN A 32 8.59 -4.77 6.51
C ASN A 32 9.45 -3.49 6.36
N ALA A 33 10.23 -3.33 5.29
CA ALA A 33 11.08 -2.16 5.14
C ALA A 33 10.31 -0.87 4.78
N SER A 34 10.85 0.27 5.20
CA SER A 34 10.22 1.60 4.99
C SER A 34 10.07 1.96 3.52
N TYR A 35 11.00 1.54 2.66
CA TYR A 35 10.95 1.77 1.22
C TYR A 35 9.89 0.92 0.49
N HIS A 36 9.34 -0.13 1.10
CA HIS A 36 8.17 -0.86 0.56
C HIS A 36 6.83 -0.20 0.92
N LYS A 37 6.83 0.69 1.91
CA LYS A 37 5.60 1.27 2.47
C LYS A 37 5.31 2.69 2.00
N ARG A 38 6.16 3.25 1.16
CA ARG A 38 5.96 4.60 0.64
C ARG A 38 4.66 4.66 -0.17
N LEU A 39 3.78 5.53 0.28
CA LEU A 39 2.59 5.95 -0.47
C LEU A 39 3.00 6.92 -1.59
N PRO A 40 2.13 7.12 -2.59
CA PRO A 40 2.30 8.15 -3.61
C PRO A 40 2.61 9.54 -3.02
N GLU A 41 3.42 10.35 -3.71
CA GLU A 41 3.92 11.63 -3.15
C GLU A 41 2.83 12.67 -2.89
N ASP A 42 1.78 12.61 -3.72
CA ASP A 42 0.54 13.38 -3.66
C ASP A 42 -0.41 12.94 -2.53
N THR A 43 -0.08 11.85 -1.81
CA THR A 43 -0.89 11.42 -0.66
C THR A 43 -0.95 12.52 0.41
N PRO A 44 -2.15 12.92 0.86
CA PRO A 44 -2.30 13.98 1.86
C PRO A 44 -1.57 13.69 3.16
N LYS A 45 -1.04 14.74 3.79
CA LYS A 45 -0.24 14.67 5.02
C LYS A 45 -0.85 15.55 6.10
N GLY A 46 -0.76 15.12 7.36
CA GLY A 46 -1.34 15.87 8.49
C GLY A 46 -0.75 17.27 8.71
N ASN A 47 0.42 17.55 8.14
CA ASN A 47 1.04 18.88 8.18
C ASN A 47 0.48 19.85 7.11
N TRP A 48 -0.31 19.38 6.13
CA TRP A 48 -0.95 20.24 5.12
C TRP A 48 -1.91 21.25 5.72
N SER A 49 -2.17 22.35 5.03
CA SER A 49 -3.14 23.37 5.47
C SER A 49 -4.58 22.82 5.51
N LYS A 50 -5.49 23.50 6.23
CA LYS A 50 -6.91 23.11 6.27
C LYS A 50 -7.52 23.12 4.86
N VAL A 51 -7.18 24.11 4.04
CA VAL A 51 -7.65 24.25 2.65
C VAL A 51 -7.22 23.04 1.81
N GLN A 52 -5.92 22.70 1.84
CA GLN A 52 -5.40 21.53 1.11
C GLN A 52 -6.04 20.21 1.56
N LEU A 53 -6.35 20.06 2.84
CA LEU A 53 -7.03 18.86 3.34
C LEU A 53 -8.49 18.79 2.88
N LEU A 54 -9.20 19.93 2.80
CA LEU A 54 -10.56 19.97 2.25
C LEU A 54 -10.58 19.64 0.76
N GLU A 55 -9.65 20.19 -0.02
CA GLU A 55 -9.48 19.85 -1.45
C GLU A 55 -9.20 18.36 -1.63
N ALA A 56 -8.32 17.79 -0.81
CA ALA A 56 -8.05 16.36 -0.82
C ALA A 56 -9.31 15.55 -0.44
N CYS A 57 -10.08 15.97 0.57
CA CYS A 57 -11.33 15.32 0.91
C CYS A 57 -12.32 15.33 -0.26
N THR A 58 -12.43 16.45 -0.99
CA THR A 58 -13.22 16.51 -2.22
C THR A 58 -12.72 15.53 -3.28
N TRP A 59 -11.41 15.48 -3.51
CA TRP A 59 -10.80 14.56 -4.48
C TRP A 59 -11.05 13.08 -4.16
N TYR A 60 -10.92 12.70 -2.89
CA TYR A 60 -11.15 11.32 -2.44
C TYR A 60 -12.62 10.97 -2.17
N GLY A 61 -13.55 11.95 -2.29
CA GLY A 61 -14.96 11.75 -1.95
C GLY A 61 -15.21 11.53 -0.44
N VAL A 62 -14.38 12.09 0.43
CA VAL A 62 -14.52 11.99 1.89
C VAL A 62 -15.41 13.12 2.38
N GLU A 63 -16.53 12.78 3.02
CA GLU A 63 -17.47 13.77 3.56
C GLU A 63 -16.88 14.60 4.71
N THR A 64 -16.89 15.92 4.52
CA THR A 64 -16.43 16.90 5.52
C THR A 64 -17.37 18.09 5.61
N SER A 65 -17.43 18.71 6.80
CA SER A 65 -18.15 19.97 7.04
C SER A 65 -17.17 21.13 7.21
N ALA A 66 -17.55 22.32 6.75
CA ALA A 66 -16.73 23.54 6.84
C ALA A 66 -16.36 23.90 8.31
N ASN A 67 -17.22 23.53 9.27
CA ASN A 67 -17.02 23.78 10.69
C ASN A 67 -16.05 22.81 11.36
N GLU A 68 -15.60 21.76 10.68
CA GLU A 68 -14.65 20.81 11.26
C GLU A 68 -13.28 21.45 11.48
N TYR A 69 -12.65 21.09 12.59
CA TYR A 69 -11.26 21.45 12.86
C TYR A 69 -10.33 20.67 11.92
N LYS A 70 -9.15 21.23 11.65
CA LYS A 70 -8.12 20.59 10.82
C LYS A 70 -7.80 19.15 11.28
N SER A 71 -7.79 18.91 12.59
CA SER A 71 -7.54 17.58 13.18
C SER A 71 -8.63 16.56 12.84
N GLN A 72 -9.90 16.99 12.83
CA GLN A 72 -11.05 16.12 12.49
C GLN A 72 -11.03 15.76 11.00
N ILE A 73 -10.79 16.75 10.13
CA ILE A 73 -10.64 16.53 8.68
C ILE A 73 -9.49 15.54 8.42
N TRP A 74 -8.32 15.78 9.04
CA TRP A 74 -7.18 14.87 8.92
C TRP A 74 -7.49 13.46 9.42
N GLN A 75 -8.23 13.31 10.51
CA GLN A 75 -8.59 11.99 11.04
C GLN A 75 -9.43 11.18 10.04
N LYS A 76 -10.43 11.81 9.43
CA LYS A 76 -11.26 11.18 8.39
C LYS A 76 -10.42 10.78 7.18
N LEU A 77 -9.63 11.72 6.67
CA LEU A 77 -8.80 11.50 5.49
C LEU A 77 -7.72 10.43 5.75
N ARG A 78 -7.10 10.43 6.93
CA ARG A 78 -6.13 9.40 7.34
C ARG A 78 -6.76 8.01 7.41
N ALA A 79 -8.01 7.91 7.89
CA ALA A 79 -8.73 6.64 7.93
C ALA A 79 -9.01 6.13 6.51
N TYR A 80 -9.42 7.02 5.60
CA TYR A 80 -9.60 6.71 4.18
C TYR A 80 -8.28 6.25 3.54
N ILE A 81 -7.21 7.03 3.68
CA ILE A 81 -5.87 6.73 3.13
C ILE A 81 -5.41 5.34 3.58
N LYS A 82 -5.54 5.03 4.88
CA LYS A 82 -5.15 3.72 5.43
C LYS A 82 -5.87 2.55 4.77
N LYS A 83 -7.11 2.75 4.31
CA LYS A 83 -7.96 1.70 3.74
C LYS A 83 -7.85 1.61 2.21
N HIS A 84 -7.66 2.72 1.53
CA HIS A 84 -7.83 2.82 0.07
C HIS A 84 -6.55 3.16 -0.70
N VAL A 85 -5.53 3.71 -0.03
CA VAL A 85 -4.28 4.09 -0.70
C VAL A 85 -3.22 3.03 -0.42
N HIS A 86 -2.74 2.40 -1.48
CA HIS A 86 -1.70 1.38 -1.40
C HIS A 86 -0.31 1.99 -1.59
N PRO A 87 0.75 1.35 -1.06
CA PRO A 87 2.12 1.73 -1.38
C PRO A 87 2.38 1.65 -2.90
N VAL A 88 3.25 2.53 -3.40
CA VAL A 88 3.56 2.65 -4.85
C VAL A 88 3.90 1.30 -5.48
N ILE A 89 4.76 0.54 -4.81
CA ILE A 89 5.21 -0.77 -5.28
C ILE A 89 4.10 -1.84 -5.28
N VAL A 90 3.10 -1.74 -4.39
CA VAL A 90 1.93 -2.62 -4.42
C VAL A 90 1.06 -2.28 -5.63
N ALA A 91 0.81 -0.98 -5.86
CA ALA A 91 0.08 -0.53 -7.04
C ALA A 91 0.75 -0.98 -8.35
N MET A 92 2.08 -0.85 -8.44
CA MET A 92 2.86 -1.33 -9.60
C MET A 92 2.64 -2.83 -9.89
N ALA A 93 2.56 -3.67 -8.85
CA ALA A 93 2.27 -5.09 -9.00
C ALA A 93 0.82 -5.32 -9.46
N THR A 94 -0.15 -4.66 -8.81
CA THR A 94 -1.58 -4.80 -9.09
C THR A 94 -1.94 -4.36 -10.51
N GLU A 95 -1.37 -3.25 -11.00
CA GLU A 95 -1.52 -2.77 -12.38
C GLU A 95 -1.05 -3.80 -13.43
N GLN A 96 -0.17 -4.71 -13.05
CA GLN A 96 0.34 -5.79 -13.91
C GLN A 96 -0.34 -7.15 -13.64
N GLY A 97 -1.45 -7.17 -12.91
CA GLY A 97 -2.19 -8.40 -12.59
C GLY A 97 -1.47 -9.30 -11.59
N HIS A 98 -0.67 -8.72 -10.71
CA HIS A 98 0.02 -9.42 -9.61
C HIS A 98 -0.49 -8.95 -8.25
N THR A 99 -0.28 -9.77 -7.22
CA THR A 99 -0.63 -9.41 -5.84
C THR A 99 0.63 -8.98 -5.09
N GLY A 100 0.75 -7.69 -4.78
CA GLY A 100 1.82 -7.15 -3.94
C GLY A 100 1.46 -7.18 -2.47
N ILE A 101 2.30 -7.81 -1.63
CA ILE A 101 2.07 -7.94 -0.18
C ILE A 101 3.26 -7.36 0.57
N VAL A 102 3.05 -6.32 1.37
CA VAL A 102 4.10 -5.74 2.22
C VAL A 102 4.00 -6.32 3.62
N GLY A 103 5.12 -6.85 4.11
CA GLY A 103 5.22 -7.45 5.43
C GLY A 103 4.90 -6.46 6.55
N ARG A 104 4.46 -6.99 7.68
CA ARG A 104 4.25 -6.22 8.93
C ARG A 104 5.41 -6.44 9.89
N ALA A 105 5.61 -5.49 10.81
CA ALA A 105 6.65 -5.61 11.82
C ALA A 105 6.36 -6.82 12.70
N TYR A 106 7.40 -7.62 12.94
CA TYR A 106 7.39 -8.63 13.98
C TYR A 106 8.03 -8.05 15.23
N THR A 107 7.45 -8.38 16.37
CA THR A 107 8.00 -8.06 17.69
C THR A 107 8.45 -9.34 18.36
N VAL A 108 9.17 -9.23 19.46
CA VAL A 108 9.56 -10.37 20.30
C VAL A 108 8.37 -11.17 20.85
N ALA A 109 7.17 -10.56 20.87
CA ALA A 109 5.93 -11.22 21.27
C ALA A 109 5.24 -11.97 20.12
N THR A 110 5.74 -11.86 18.89
CA THR A 110 5.14 -12.54 17.75
C THR A 110 5.50 -14.03 17.77
N THR A 111 4.49 -14.88 17.76
CA THR A 111 4.68 -16.34 17.69
C THR A 111 4.65 -16.87 16.26
N LEU A 112 5.15 -18.10 16.08
CA LEU A 112 5.00 -18.84 14.82
C LEU A 112 3.53 -19.04 14.45
N ALA A 113 2.64 -19.21 15.44
CA ALA A 113 1.21 -19.35 15.22
C ALA A 113 0.63 -18.07 14.58
N ASP A 114 0.99 -16.89 15.11
CA ASP A 114 0.59 -15.61 14.51
C ASP A 114 1.06 -15.48 13.07
N PHE A 115 2.27 -15.96 12.76
CA PHE A 115 2.81 -15.97 11.40
C PHE A 115 1.98 -16.88 10.49
N ARG A 116 1.67 -18.08 10.94
CA ARG A 116 0.91 -19.07 10.15
C ARG A 116 -0.50 -18.59 9.82
N VAL A 117 -1.21 -17.99 10.80
CA VAL A 117 -2.54 -17.41 10.58
C VAL A 117 -2.51 -16.35 9.49
N ARG A 118 -1.53 -15.44 9.53
CA ARG A 118 -1.37 -14.41 8.49
C ARG A 118 -1.04 -15.00 7.13
N LEU A 119 -0.10 -15.94 7.09
CA LEU A 119 0.38 -16.52 5.85
C LEU A 119 -0.78 -17.21 5.13
N ASN A 120 -1.58 -17.99 5.86
CA ASN A 120 -2.79 -18.61 5.34
C ASN A 120 -3.79 -17.56 4.83
N ALA A 121 -4.12 -16.55 5.63
CA ALA A 121 -5.03 -15.48 5.20
C ALA A 121 -4.55 -14.76 3.93
N ALA A 122 -3.24 -14.57 3.78
CA ALA A 122 -2.66 -13.99 2.57
C ALA A 122 -2.84 -14.93 1.36
N PHE A 123 -2.60 -16.23 1.52
CA PHE A 123 -2.85 -17.22 0.47
C PHE A 123 -4.33 -17.35 0.10
N ASP A 124 -5.23 -17.36 1.09
CA ASP A 124 -6.68 -17.44 0.90
C ASP A 124 -7.24 -16.20 0.18
N SER A 125 -6.57 -15.05 0.34
CA SER A 125 -6.95 -13.81 -0.35
C SER A 125 -6.48 -13.72 -1.80
N LEU A 126 -5.64 -14.67 -2.26
CA LEU A 126 -5.21 -14.69 -3.65
C LEU A 126 -6.41 -15.07 -4.53
N PRO A 127 -6.71 -14.29 -5.59
CA PRO A 127 -7.84 -14.58 -6.44
C PRO A 127 -7.61 -15.92 -7.15
N SER A 128 -8.59 -16.82 -7.04
CA SER A 128 -8.63 -18.06 -7.81
C SER A 128 -8.99 -17.72 -9.26
N TYR A 129 -8.00 -17.33 -10.06
CA TYR A 129 -8.21 -17.31 -11.50
C TYR A 129 -8.04 -18.73 -12.01
N ALA A 130 -9.17 -19.36 -12.34
CA ALA A 130 -9.20 -20.60 -13.10
C ALA A 130 -8.44 -20.38 -14.42
N VAL A 131 -7.48 -21.27 -14.67
CA VAL A 131 -6.78 -21.41 -15.96
C VAL A 131 -7.77 -21.85 -17.02
#